data_AF-A0A524AA24-F1
#
_entry.id   AF-A0A524AA24-F1
#
_cell.length_a   1.000
_cell.length_b   1.000
_cell.length_c   1.000
_cell.angle_alpha   90.00
_cell.angle_beta   90.00
_cell.angle_gamma   90.00
#
_symmetry.space_group_name_H-M   'P 1'
#
loop_
_entity.id
_entity.type
_entity.pdbx_description
1 polymer ?
#
loop_
_entity_poly.entity_id
_entity_poly.type
_entity_poly.pdbx_seq_one_letter_code
_entity_poly.pdbx_strand_id
1 'polypeptide(L)'
;MNTWFRTARPWFRFAVIIVVVLIGLAVRLRAVDLLPIDFDEDDYLRAGQQYAQAIQDGDWAAFTQLNYRPEHPPLAKMVYGLPLARLPQVDEIPDRPTTAGPASSLPQPHLQVARTTAAVSGALEVLALALVSPLAGLFLAIHTFTIKYTSQVMLEALPALTSVVAVLAYDRSQRRWNGWLLLSAVALGLTASGKYIFCLVGVAIVIHWLWQTFPRNGRGAAWLRWLEPVAIWGILALGVFLATDPYLWPAPVERLRESVFFHGQYTQSDAVQRAGLPTWQPLVWLAQSVPWHSGVFVVSLDGLMTLLAILGLKQLWQRNRLYVIWLAVGLGFLFVWPT
;
A
#
# COMPACT_ATOMS: atom_id res chain seq x y z
N MET A 1 13.08 -1.13 -21.21
CA MET A 1 11.86 -1.79 -21.71
C MET A 1 12.28 -2.78 -22.79
N ASN A 2 11.87 -4.04 -22.68
CA ASN A 2 12.13 -5.05 -23.72
C ASN A 2 11.46 -4.60 -25.03
N THR A 3 12.28 -4.25 -26.01
CA THR A 3 11.88 -3.78 -27.35
C THR A 3 10.96 -4.77 -28.07
N TRP A 4 11.07 -6.06 -27.74
CA TRP A 4 10.25 -7.14 -28.30
C TRP A 4 8.76 -7.05 -27.90
N PHE A 5 8.46 -6.71 -26.65
CA PHE A 5 7.06 -6.64 -26.21
C PHE A 5 6.35 -5.42 -26.80
N ARG A 6 7.08 -4.32 -27.10
CA ARG A 6 6.55 -3.12 -27.78
C ARG A 6 6.26 -3.32 -29.27
N THR A 7 6.69 -4.42 -29.88
CA THR A 7 6.41 -4.77 -31.29
C THR A 7 5.42 -5.92 -31.43
N ALA A 8 5.16 -6.69 -30.36
CA ALA A 8 4.15 -7.74 -30.34
C ALA A 8 2.74 -7.21 -30.64
N ARG A 9 1.90 -8.05 -31.26
CA ARG A 9 0.51 -7.70 -31.59
C ARG A 9 -0.29 -7.34 -30.31
N PRO A 10 -1.21 -6.35 -30.35
CA PRO A 10 -1.93 -5.89 -29.16
C PRO A 10 -2.65 -7.00 -28.38
N TRP A 11 -3.28 -7.95 -29.09
CA TRP A 11 -3.99 -9.07 -28.47
C TRP A 11 -3.06 -10.00 -27.66
N PHE A 12 -1.82 -10.21 -28.13
CA PHE A 12 -0.85 -11.05 -27.42
C PHE A 12 -0.42 -10.38 -26.11
N ARG A 13 -0.22 -9.06 -26.12
CA ARG A 13 0.09 -8.31 -24.90
C ARG A 13 -1.03 -8.39 -23.89
N PHE A 14 -2.27 -8.19 -24.36
CA PHE A 14 -3.46 -8.29 -23.54
C PHE A 14 -3.60 -9.69 -22.91
N ALA A 15 -3.40 -10.74 -23.70
CA ALA A 15 -3.41 -12.12 -23.21
C ALA A 15 -2.35 -12.36 -22.13
N VAL A 16 -1.11 -11.88 -22.33
CA VAL A 16 -0.04 -12.01 -21.32
C VAL A 16 -0.37 -11.24 -20.04
N ILE A 17 -0.93 -10.03 -20.14
CA ILE A 17 -1.37 -9.27 -18.96
C ILE A 17 -2.45 -10.04 -18.20
N ILE A 18 -3.45 -10.59 -18.90
CA ILE A 18 -4.48 -11.41 -18.27
C ILE A 18 -3.85 -12.60 -17.55
N VAL A 19 -2.96 -13.34 -18.21
CA VAL A 19 -2.28 -14.49 -17.59
C VAL A 19 -1.53 -14.08 -16.32
N VAL A 20 -0.78 -12.98 -16.35
CA VAL A 20 -0.06 -12.46 -15.18
C VAL A 20 -1.01 -12.11 -14.03
N VAL A 21 -2.13 -11.47 -14.33
CA VAL A 21 -3.14 -11.10 -13.32
C VAL A 21 -3.85 -12.32 -12.76
N LEU A 22 -4.19 -13.30 -13.60
CA LEU A 22 -4.78 -14.57 -13.16
C LEU A 22 -3.83 -15.37 -12.27
N ILE A 23 -2.53 -15.40 -12.60
CA ILE A 23 -1.49 -15.97 -11.73
C ILE A 23 -1.49 -15.23 -10.39
N GLY A 24 -1.43 -13.89 -10.42
CA GLY A 24 -1.38 -13.05 -9.21
C GLY A 24 -2.60 -13.22 -8.31
N LEU A 25 -3.79 -13.37 -8.88
CA LEU A 25 -5.02 -13.65 -8.15
C LEU A 25 -5.02 -15.08 -7.60
N ALA A 26 -4.68 -16.08 -8.42
CA ALA A 26 -4.71 -17.49 -8.00
C ALA A 26 -3.77 -17.78 -6.83
N VAL A 27 -2.54 -17.24 -6.84
CA VAL A 27 -1.60 -17.44 -5.72
C VAL A 27 -2.02 -16.72 -4.45
N ARG A 28 -2.72 -15.58 -4.56
CA ARG A 28 -3.29 -14.86 -3.40
C ARG A 28 -4.49 -15.61 -2.83
N LEU A 29 -5.42 -16.08 -3.66
CA LEU A 29 -6.55 -16.90 -3.20
C LEU A 29 -6.08 -18.19 -2.54
N ARG A 30 -5.05 -18.85 -3.10
CA ARG A 30 -4.38 -19.96 -2.41
C ARG A 30 -3.86 -19.55 -1.01
N ALA A 31 -3.25 -18.38 -0.89
CA ALA A 31 -2.76 -17.88 0.38
C ALA A 31 -3.89 -17.51 1.35
N VAL A 32 -5.03 -16.99 0.86
CA VAL A 32 -6.24 -16.75 1.67
C VAL A 32 -6.66 -18.02 2.40
N ASP A 33 -6.64 -19.15 1.69
CA ASP A 33 -7.09 -20.45 2.21
C ASP A 33 -6.05 -21.13 3.12
N LEU A 34 -4.76 -20.92 2.87
CA LEU A 34 -3.68 -21.68 3.54
C LEU A 34 -2.94 -20.91 4.65
N LEU A 35 -2.99 -19.58 4.66
CA LEU A 35 -2.33 -18.80 5.71
C LEU A 35 -3.06 -18.97 7.04
N PRO A 36 -2.33 -19.24 8.15
CA PRO A 36 -2.92 -19.14 9.47
C PRO A 36 -3.35 -17.70 9.76
N ILE A 37 -4.13 -17.50 10.81
CA ILE A 37 -4.41 -16.16 11.33
C ILE A 37 -3.09 -15.58 11.82
N ASP A 38 -2.78 -14.37 11.37
CA ASP A 38 -1.57 -13.63 11.75
C ASP A 38 -1.90 -12.50 12.73
N PHE A 39 -0.86 -11.82 13.19
CA PHE A 39 -1.00 -10.62 14.02
C PHE A 39 -1.89 -9.58 13.33
N ASP A 40 -2.63 -8.81 14.12
CA ASP A 40 -3.52 -7.71 13.70
C ASP A 40 -4.72 -8.08 12.80
N GLU A 41 -4.85 -9.33 12.32
CA GLU A 41 -6.02 -9.73 11.52
C GLU A 41 -7.32 -9.67 12.33
N ASP A 42 -7.26 -9.92 13.64
CA ASP A 42 -8.38 -9.74 14.55
C ASP A 42 -8.75 -8.26 14.68
N ASP A 43 -7.75 -7.39 14.83
CA ASP A 43 -7.96 -5.95 14.95
C ASP A 43 -8.63 -5.34 13.71
N TYR A 44 -8.11 -5.65 12.52
CA TYR A 44 -8.61 -5.06 11.28
C TYR A 44 -9.90 -5.72 10.81
N LEU A 45 -10.13 -7.00 11.12
CA LEU A 45 -11.43 -7.62 10.91
C LEU A 45 -12.49 -7.03 11.84
N ARG A 46 -12.15 -6.78 13.11
CA ARG A 46 -13.04 -6.10 14.05
C ARG A 46 -13.40 -4.70 13.57
N ALA A 47 -12.43 -3.91 13.14
CA ALA A 47 -12.71 -2.59 12.58
C ALA A 47 -13.66 -2.67 11.37
N GLY A 48 -13.47 -3.68 10.51
CA GLY A 48 -14.39 -4.02 9.43
C GLY A 48 -15.80 -4.35 9.93
N GLN A 49 -15.95 -5.16 11.00
CA GLN A 49 -17.25 -5.46 11.62
C GLN A 49 -17.95 -4.20 12.12
N GLN A 50 -17.24 -3.29 12.77
CA GLN A 50 -17.82 -2.04 13.29
C GLN A 50 -18.38 -1.15 12.16
N TYR A 51 -17.65 -1.02 11.04
CA TYR A 51 -18.17 -0.31 9.86
C TYR A 51 -19.33 -1.07 9.20
N ALA A 52 -19.27 -2.40 9.14
CA ALA A 52 -20.34 -3.22 8.58
C ALA A 52 -21.65 -3.06 9.37
N GLN A 53 -21.57 -3.11 10.70
CA GLN A 53 -22.67 -2.86 11.61
C GLN A 53 -23.28 -1.47 11.37
N ALA A 54 -22.45 -0.43 11.36
CA ALA A 54 -22.90 0.94 11.11
C ALA A 54 -23.63 1.08 9.76
N ILE A 55 -23.14 0.43 8.70
CA ILE A 55 -23.81 0.42 7.38
C ILE A 55 -25.17 -0.28 7.46
N GLN A 56 -25.26 -1.42 8.15
CA GLN A 56 -26.49 -2.20 8.28
C GLN A 56 -27.55 -1.48 9.11
N ASP A 57 -27.13 -0.78 10.16
CA ASP A 57 -28.00 -0.01 11.05
C ASP A 57 -28.38 1.36 10.45
N GLY A 58 -27.76 1.77 9.35
CA GLY A 58 -27.94 3.08 8.74
C GLY A 58 -27.30 4.23 9.54
N ASP A 59 -26.38 3.92 10.46
CA ASP A 59 -25.65 4.91 11.26
C ASP A 59 -24.43 5.46 10.49
N TRP A 60 -24.71 6.41 9.59
CA TRP A 60 -23.65 7.10 8.84
C TRP A 60 -22.78 8.00 9.71
N ALA A 61 -23.25 8.43 10.89
CA ALA A 61 -22.47 9.26 11.79
C ALA A 61 -21.25 8.50 12.33
N ALA A 62 -21.36 7.18 12.46
CA ALA A 62 -20.28 6.28 12.87
C ALA A 62 -19.00 6.44 12.03
N PHE A 63 -19.09 6.79 10.73
CA PHE A 63 -17.92 7.02 9.87
C PHE A 63 -17.04 8.18 10.35
N THR A 64 -17.61 9.13 11.08
CA THR A 64 -16.88 10.25 11.68
C THR A 64 -16.46 9.98 13.12
N GLN A 65 -16.82 8.84 13.70
CA GLN A 65 -16.62 8.52 15.12
C GLN A 65 -15.71 7.31 15.31
N LEU A 66 -15.87 6.28 14.49
CA LEU A 66 -15.11 5.04 14.53
C LEU A 66 -13.76 5.21 13.83
N ASN A 67 -12.70 4.77 14.52
CA ASN A 67 -11.41 4.43 13.93
C ASN A 67 -10.64 3.52 14.91
N TYR A 68 -11.15 2.31 15.14
CA TYR A 68 -10.47 1.32 15.98
C TYR A 68 -9.02 1.14 15.52
N ARG A 69 -8.06 1.19 16.46
CA ARG A 69 -6.63 1.42 16.18
C ARG A 69 -6.36 2.76 15.48
N PRO A 70 -6.54 3.90 16.19
CA PRO A 70 -6.51 5.23 15.59
C PRO A 70 -5.12 5.65 15.07
N GLU A 71 -4.05 4.92 15.40
CA GLU A 71 -2.71 5.07 14.84
C GLU A 71 -2.64 4.83 13.31
N HIS A 72 -3.71 4.29 12.75
CA HIS A 72 -3.89 4.13 11.31
C HIS A 72 -5.18 4.82 10.84
N PRO A 73 -5.15 5.44 9.65
CA PRO A 73 -6.34 6.02 9.05
C PRO A 73 -7.34 4.91 8.63
N PRO A 74 -8.63 5.26 8.47
CA PRO A 74 -9.70 4.27 8.50
C PRO A 74 -10.03 3.63 7.14
N LEU A 75 -9.54 4.15 6.01
CA LEU A 75 -10.06 3.77 4.69
C LEU A 75 -9.92 2.28 4.40
N ALA A 76 -8.77 1.67 4.72
CA ALA A 76 -8.58 0.23 4.51
C ALA A 76 -9.54 -0.61 5.38
N LYS A 77 -9.83 -0.15 6.60
CA LYS A 77 -10.79 -0.79 7.53
C LYS A 77 -12.23 -0.66 7.00
N MET A 78 -12.58 0.52 6.46
CA MET A 78 -13.87 0.75 5.80
C MET A 78 -14.06 -0.15 4.57
N VAL A 79 -12.99 -0.35 3.78
CA VAL A 79 -13.01 -1.25 2.61
C VAL A 79 -13.28 -2.69 3.01
N TYR A 80 -12.81 -3.15 4.18
CA TYR A 80 -13.23 -4.45 4.74
C TYR A 80 -14.69 -4.44 5.19
N GLY A 81 -15.17 -3.37 5.81
CA GLY A 81 -16.57 -3.28 6.27
C GLY A 81 -17.62 -3.33 5.15
N LEU A 82 -17.33 -2.76 3.98
CA LEU A 82 -18.27 -2.73 2.84
C LEU A 82 -18.82 -4.11 2.40
N PRO A 83 -17.98 -5.12 2.11
CA PRO A 83 -18.46 -6.46 1.78
C PRO A 83 -19.03 -7.20 2.99
N LEU A 84 -18.50 -6.94 4.20
CA LEU A 84 -19.01 -7.55 5.44
C LEU A 84 -20.43 -7.08 5.78
N ALA A 85 -20.83 -5.87 5.38
CA ALA A 85 -22.19 -5.36 5.55
C ALA A 85 -23.27 -6.18 4.81
N ARG A 86 -22.87 -7.13 3.95
CA ARG A 86 -23.77 -8.07 3.27
C ARG A 86 -23.92 -9.41 3.98
N LEU A 87 -23.15 -9.63 5.05
CA LEU A 87 -23.19 -10.85 5.85
C LEU A 87 -24.07 -10.66 7.09
N PRO A 88 -24.62 -11.76 7.66
CA PRO A 88 -25.29 -11.69 8.96
C PRO A 88 -24.35 -11.15 10.04
N GLN A 89 -24.88 -10.32 10.93
CA GLN A 89 -24.14 -9.85 12.10
C GLN A 89 -23.70 -11.04 12.95
N VAL A 90 -22.49 -10.94 13.49
CA VAL A 90 -21.92 -11.88 14.44
C VAL A 90 -21.36 -11.07 15.60
N ASP A 91 -21.10 -11.74 16.72
CA ASP A 91 -20.50 -11.08 17.87
C ASP A 91 -19.20 -10.36 17.47
N GLU A 92 -19.04 -9.14 18.00
CA GLU A 92 -17.87 -8.33 17.76
C GLU A 92 -16.63 -9.04 18.33
N ILE A 93 -15.56 -9.05 17.53
CA ILE A 93 -14.28 -9.63 17.95
C ILE A 93 -13.76 -8.86 19.19
N PRO A 94 -13.38 -9.54 20.30
CA PRO A 94 -12.92 -8.89 21.52
C PRO A 94 -11.66 -8.04 21.33
N ASP A 95 -11.51 -7.00 22.15
CA ASP A 95 -10.28 -6.20 22.18
C ASP A 95 -9.11 -6.99 22.76
N ARG A 96 -7.95 -6.83 22.16
CA ARG A 96 -6.71 -7.47 22.60
C ARG A 96 -5.58 -6.44 22.65
N PRO A 97 -4.57 -6.63 23.54
CA PRO A 97 -3.38 -5.80 23.50
C PRO A 97 -2.65 -5.94 22.16
N THR A 98 -1.99 -4.88 21.68
CA THR A 98 -1.17 -4.90 20.45
C THR A 98 0.02 -5.87 20.51
N THR A 99 0.33 -6.39 21.71
CA THR A 99 1.37 -7.41 21.95
C THR A 99 0.81 -8.83 22.01
N ALA A 100 -0.50 -9.00 21.85
CA ALA A 100 -1.13 -10.32 21.85
C ALA A 100 -0.66 -11.13 20.63
N GLY A 101 -0.54 -12.45 20.82
CA GLY A 101 -0.33 -13.37 19.71
C GLY A 101 -1.56 -13.43 18.79
N PRO A 102 -1.42 -14.04 17.59
CA PRO A 102 -2.52 -14.18 16.65
C PRO A 102 -3.74 -14.86 17.28
N ALA A 103 -4.93 -14.44 16.86
CA ALA A 103 -6.16 -15.08 17.32
C ALA A 103 -6.20 -16.57 16.94
N SER A 104 -6.68 -17.41 17.86
CA SER A 104 -6.85 -18.84 17.61
C SER A 104 -7.97 -19.15 16.62
N SER A 105 -8.93 -18.23 16.48
CA SER A 105 -10.09 -18.34 15.60
C SER A 105 -10.68 -16.96 15.34
N LEU A 106 -11.24 -16.78 14.15
CA LEU A 106 -11.99 -15.58 13.75
C LEU A 106 -13.29 -16.00 13.04
N PRO A 107 -14.33 -15.15 13.07
CA PRO A 107 -15.64 -15.51 12.51
C PRO A 107 -15.57 -15.79 11.02
N GLN A 108 -16.19 -16.89 10.60
CA GLN A 108 -16.40 -17.25 9.20
C GLN A 108 -17.87 -17.01 8.82
N PRO A 109 -18.18 -16.58 7.58
CA PRO A 109 -17.27 -16.36 6.45
C PRO A 109 -16.58 -14.97 6.44
N HIS A 110 -16.69 -14.19 7.52
CA HIS A 110 -16.18 -12.81 7.60
C HIS A 110 -14.68 -12.72 7.31
N LEU A 111 -13.87 -13.57 7.95
CA LEU A 111 -12.43 -13.62 7.69
C LEU A 111 -12.13 -13.91 6.22
N GLN A 112 -12.76 -14.94 5.63
CA GLN A 112 -12.52 -15.29 4.22
C GLN A 112 -12.92 -14.16 3.26
N VAL A 113 -14.04 -13.48 3.51
CA VAL A 113 -14.49 -12.34 2.69
C VAL A 113 -13.54 -11.14 2.80
N ALA A 114 -13.07 -10.81 4.01
CA ALA A 114 -12.11 -9.73 4.22
C ALA A 114 -10.75 -10.04 3.56
N ARG A 115 -10.22 -11.26 3.74
CA ARG A 115 -9.01 -11.73 3.07
C ARG A 115 -9.13 -11.71 1.54
N THR A 116 -10.28 -12.13 1.01
CA THR A 116 -10.55 -12.09 -0.43
C THR A 116 -10.56 -10.64 -0.95
N THR A 117 -11.11 -9.70 -0.18
CA THR A 117 -11.06 -8.27 -0.50
C THR A 117 -9.62 -7.78 -0.62
N ALA A 118 -8.75 -8.14 0.33
CA ALA A 118 -7.32 -7.84 0.26
C ALA A 118 -6.66 -8.46 -0.98
N ALA A 119 -6.96 -9.74 -1.26
CA ALA A 119 -6.40 -10.49 -2.39
C ALA A 119 -6.77 -9.86 -3.73
N VAL A 120 -8.00 -9.36 -3.86
CA VAL A 120 -8.45 -8.62 -5.05
C VAL A 120 -7.67 -7.32 -5.20
N SER A 121 -7.49 -6.53 -4.13
CA SER A 121 -6.65 -5.31 -4.18
C SER A 121 -5.21 -5.63 -4.59
N GLY A 122 -4.60 -6.69 -4.04
CA GLY A 122 -3.26 -7.14 -4.43
C GLY A 122 -3.18 -7.63 -5.89
N ALA A 123 -4.22 -8.27 -6.40
CA ALA A 123 -4.28 -8.66 -7.82
C ALA A 123 -4.45 -7.45 -8.76
N LEU A 124 -5.18 -6.42 -8.31
CA LEU A 124 -5.29 -5.15 -9.03
C LEU A 124 -3.95 -4.38 -9.04
N GLU A 125 -3.14 -4.51 -7.98
CA GLU A 125 -1.79 -3.95 -7.94
C GLU A 125 -0.89 -4.62 -9.01
N VAL A 126 -0.97 -5.95 -9.11
CA VAL A 126 -0.32 -6.73 -10.17
C VAL A 126 -0.78 -6.26 -11.56
N LEU A 127 -2.08 -6.04 -11.76
CA LEU A 127 -2.62 -5.51 -13.01
C LEU A 127 -2.01 -4.14 -13.33
N ALA A 128 -2.02 -3.21 -12.38
CA ALA A 128 -1.48 -1.86 -12.57
C ALA A 128 -0.03 -1.91 -13.07
N LEU A 129 0.80 -2.76 -12.46
CA LEU A 129 2.20 -2.93 -12.87
C LEU A 129 2.34 -3.69 -14.19
N ALA A 130 1.52 -4.71 -14.45
CA ALA A 130 1.53 -5.50 -15.68
C ALA A 130 1.16 -4.66 -16.92
N LEU A 131 0.27 -3.67 -16.77
CA LEU A 131 -0.06 -2.72 -17.83
C LEU A 131 1.16 -1.91 -18.30
N VAL A 132 2.14 -1.70 -17.42
CA VAL A 132 3.40 -1.00 -17.74
C VAL A 132 4.48 -1.98 -18.20
N SER A 133 4.61 -3.10 -17.48
CA SER A 133 5.58 -4.16 -17.75
C SER A 133 5.04 -5.49 -17.23
N PRO A 134 4.58 -6.40 -18.10
CA PRO A 134 4.05 -7.69 -17.67
C PRO A 134 5.06 -8.52 -16.88
N LEU A 135 6.36 -8.37 -17.15
CA LEU A 135 7.40 -9.02 -16.37
C LEU A 135 7.51 -8.45 -14.95
N ALA A 136 7.36 -7.13 -14.78
CA ALA A 136 7.35 -6.53 -13.46
C ALA A 136 6.09 -6.94 -12.68
N GLY A 137 4.93 -6.95 -13.36
CA GLY A 137 3.69 -7.50 -12.82
C GLY A 137 3.83 -8.97 -12.41
N LEU A 138 4.51 -9.80 -13.21
CA LEU A 138 4.78 -11.19 -12.87
C LEU A 138 5.64 -11.32 -11.62
N PHE A 139 6.73 -10.57 -11.49
CA PHE A 139 7.55 -10.60 -10.28
C PHE A 139 6.77 -10.18 -9.04
N LEU A 140 5.94 -9.14 -9.12
CA LEU A 140 5.05 -8.74 -8.03
C LEU A 140 3.96 -9.80 -7.75
N ALA A 141 3.48 -10.49 -8.78
CA ALA A 141 2.49 -11.55 -8.66
C ALA A 141 3.00 -12.70 -7.77
N ILE A 142 4.28 -13.06 -7.90
CA ILE A 142 4.91 -14.17 -7.18
C ILE A 142 5.78 -13.76 -5.99
N HIS A 143 5.85 -12.47 -5.64
CA HIS A 143 6.64 -11.97 -4.51
C HIS A 143 5.99 -12.38 -3.17
N THR A 144 6.69 -13.18 -2.37
CA THR A 144 6.07 -13.89 -1.23
C THR A 144 5.58 -12.97 -0.13
N PHE A 145 6.35 -11.92 0.22
CA PHE A 145 5.90 -10.94 1.22
C PHE A 145 4.67 -10.16 0.75
N THR A 146 4.61 -9.78 -0.53
CA THR A 146 3.44 -9.10 -1.08
C THR A 146 2.23 -10.03 -1.08
N ILE A 147 2.39 -11.30 -1.47
CA ILE A 147 1.29 -12.28 -1.39
C ILE A 147 0.78 -12.37 0.05
N LYS A 148 1.66 -12.54 1.04
CA LYS A 148 1.27 -12.66 2.45
C LYS A 148 0.40 -11.48 2.90
N TYR A 149 0.96 -10.27 2.84
CA TYR A 149 0.31 -9.07 3.36
C TYR A 149 -0.84 -8.55 2.50
N THR A 150 -1.01 -9.04 1.27
CA THR A 150 -2.19 -8.76 0.44
C THR A 150 -3.18 -9.91 0.37
N SER A 151 -3.01 -10.98 1.17
CA SER A 151 -3.98 -12.09 1.28
C SER A 151 -4.51 -12.29 2.70
N GLN A 152 -4.10 -11.45 3.63
CA GLN A 152 -4.56 -11.40 5.02
C GLN A 152 -5.38 -10.13 5.25
N VAL A 153 -6.14 -10.08 6.34
CA VAL A 153 -6.89 -8.87 6.74
C VAL A 153 -5.91 -7.87 7.34
N MET A 154 -5.09 -7.28 6.48
CA MET A 154 -3.99 -6.38 6.80
C MET A 154 -4.25 -5.01 6.15
N LEU A 155 -3.64 -3.93 6.62
CA LEU A 155 -3.91 -2.60 6.04
C LEU A 155 -3.18 -2.36 4.71
N GLU A 156 -2.31 -3.26 4.28
CA GLU A 156 -1.32 -3.08 3.21
C GLU A 156 -1.94 -3.07 1.81
N ALA A 157 -2.94 -3.91 1.54
CA ALA A 157 -3.37 -4.22 0.18
C ALA A 157 -3.88 -2.99 -0.60
N LEU A 158 -4.73 -2.18 0.03
CA LEU A 158 -5.27 -0.96 -0.58
C LEU A 158 -4.20 0.14 -0.81
N PRO A 159 -3.41 0.56 0.20
CA PRO A 159 -2.38 1.57 0.02
C PRO A 159 -1.22 1.09 -0.87
N ALA A 160 -0.92 -0.22 -0.93
CA ALA A 160 0.03 -0.77 -1.91
C ALA A 160 -0.46 -0.50 -3.34
N LEU A 161 -1.70 -0.90 -3.65
CA LEU A 161 -2.34 -0.62 -4.94
C LEU A 161 -2.34 0.87 -5.28
N THR A 162 -2.86 1.71 -4.38
CA THR A 162 -3.02 3.13 -4.67
C THR A 162 -1.68 3.87 -4.75
N SER A 163 -0.66 3.45 -4.01
CA SER A 163 0.69 4.00 -4.13
C SER A 163 1.33 3.68 -5.49
N VAL A 164 1.17 2.45 -5.99
CA VAL A 164 1.61 2.06 -7.33
C VAL A 164 0.88 2.89 -8.39
N VAL A 165 -0.45 3.01 -8.29
CA VAL A 165 -1.24 3.84 -9.22
C VAL A 165 -0.76 5.29 -9.18
N ALA A 166 -0.43 5.84 -8.01
CA ALA A 166 0.07 7.21 -7.86
C ALA A 166 1.37 7.44 -8.66
N VAL A 167 2.33 6.52 -8.57
CA VAL A 167 3.62 6.57 -9.30
C VAL A 167 3.39 6.45 -10.80
N LEU A 168 2.64 5.43 -11.21
CA LEU A 168 2.46 5.13 -12.63
C LEU A 168 1.69 6.24 -13.33
N ALA A 169 0.66 6.80 -12.68
CA ALA A 169 -0.10 7.92 -13.20
C ALA A 169 0.76 9.21 -13.24
N TYR A 170 1.57 9.48 -12.21
CA TYR A 170 2.51 10.59 -12.24
C TYR A 170 3.53 10.46 -13.39
N ASP A 171 4.15 9.30 -13.56
CA ASP A 171 5.11 9.04 -14.64
C ASP A 171 4.43 9.20 -16.01
N ARG A 172 3.20 8.68 -16.16
CA ARG A 172 2.42 8.78 -17.39
C ARG A 172 1.98 10.21 -17.72
N SER A 173 1.76 11.05 -16.70
CA SER A 173 1.40 12.46 -16.87
C SER A 173 2.48 13.29 -17.54
N GLN A 174 3.74 12.82 -17.50
CA GLN A 174 4.91 13.57 -17.93
C GLN A 174 5.03 14.94 -17.24
N ARG A 175 4.54 15.03 -15.98
CA ARG A 175 4.49 16.23 -15.15
C ARG A 175 3.65 17.37 -15.77
N ARG A 176 2.64 17.04 -16.55
CA ARG A 176 1.67 17.99 -17.13
C ARG A 176 0.32 17.84 -16.44
N TRP A 177 -0.38 18.94 -16.26
CA TRP A 177 -1.77 18.95 -15.78
C TRP A 177 -2.69 18.27 -16.79
N ASN A 178 -3.10 17.04 -16.46
CA ASN A 178 -3.99 16.20 -17.24
C ASN A 178 -4.64 15.16 -16.30
N GLY A 179 -5.51 14.31 -16.85
CA GLY A 179 -6.19 13.27 -16.08
C GLY A 179 -5.24 12.29 -15.35
N TRP A 180 -4.03 12.06 -15.87
CA TRP A 180 -3.05 11.20 -15.20
C TRP A 180 -2.44 11.86 -13.96
N LEU A 181 -2.16 13.16 -14.00
CA LEU A 181 -1.66 13.87 -12.83
C LEU A 181 -2.76 14.00 -11.76
N LEU A 182 -4.02 14.18 -12.17
CA LEU A 182 -5.17 14.15 -11.27
C LEU A 182 -5.33 12.77 -10.63
N LEU A 183 -5.29 11.69 -11.42
CA LEU A 183 -5.32 10.32 -10.91
C LEU A 183 -4.18 10.05 -9.92
N SER A 184 -2.99 10.58 -10.18
CA SER A 184 -1.86 10.48 -9.26
C SER A 184 -2.14 11.14 -7.92
N ALA A 185 -2.70 12.37 -7.92
CA ALA A 185 -3.07 13.07 -6.69
C ALA A 185 -4.16 12.31 -5.90
N VAL A 186 -5.20 11.86 -6.59
CA VAL A 186 -6.29 11.07 -5.99
C VAL A 186 -5.73 9.80 -5.37
N ALA A 187 -4.92 9.04 -6.12
CA ALA A 187 -4.34 7.81 -5.64
C ALA A 187 -3.40 8.02 -4.43
N LEU A 188 -2.63 9.13 -4.40
CA LEU A 188 -1.83 9.46 -3.21
C LEU A 188 -2.71 9.79 -2.00
N GLY A 189 -3.81 10.54 -2.17
CA GLY A 189 -4.75 10.80 -1.07
C GLY A 189 -5.37 9.52 -0.50
N LEU A 190 -5.76 8.58 -1.38
CA LEU A 190 -6.23 7.25 -0.98
C LEU A 190 -5.12 6.42 -0.31
N THR A 191 -3.87 6.56 -0.76
CA THR A 191 -2.70 5.92 -0.12
C THR A 191 -2.57 6.41 1.32
N ALA A 192 -2.62 7.73 1.52
CA ALA A 192 -2.54 8.36 2.82
C ALA A 192 -3.65 7.91 3.76
N SER A 193 -4.87 7.81 3.24
CA SER A 193 -6.05 7.40 4.00
C SER A 193 -6.09 5.89 4.27
N GLY A 194 -5.34 5.09 3.50
CA GLY A 194 -5.17 3.64 3.72
C GLY A 194 -4.12 3.31 4.79
N LYS A 195 -2.89 3.82 4.64
CA LYS A 195 -1.80 3.67 5.62
C LYS A 195 -0.69 4.68 5.33
N TYR A 196 -0.40 5.57 6.28
CA TYR A 196 0.52 6.71 6.08
C TYR A 196 1.88 6.35 5.52
N ILE A 197 2.45 5.20 5.92
CA ILE A 197 3.80 4.81 5.51
C ILE A 197 3.94 4.63 4.00
N PHE A 198 2.86 4.28 3.29
CA PHE A 198 2.90 4.16 1.84
C PHE A 198 3.02 5.52 1.13
N CYS A 199 2.76 6.65 1.83
CA CYS A 199 2.95 8.00 1.29
C CYS A 199 4.41 8.39 1.05
N LEU A 200 5.39 7.57 1.44
CA LEU A 200 6.78 7.72 1.02
C LEU A 200 6.91 7.81 -0.51
N VAL A 201 5.95 7.22 -1.23
CA VAL A 201 5.82 7.36 -2.68
C VAL A 201 5.62 8.81 -3.13
N GLY A 202 4.87 9.61 -2.37
CA GLY A 202 4.65 11.03 -2.63
C GLY A 202 5.93 11.84 -2.46
N VAL A 203 6.73 11.51 -1.45
CA VAL A 203 8.07 12.11 -1.25
C VAL A 203 8.97 11.82 -2.45
N ALA A 204 8.98 10.57 -2.94
CA ALA A 204 9.74 10.20 -4.13
C ALA A 204 9.28 10.95 -5.39
N ILE A 205 7.96 11.11 -5.58
CA ILE A 205 7.38 11.89 -6.68
C ILE A 205 7.83 13.35 -6.60
N VAL A 206 7.77 13.98 -5.41
CA VAL A 206 8.18 15.38 -5.21
C VAL A 206 9.67 15.55 -5.50
N ILE A 207 10.54 14.71 -4.93
CA ILE A 207 11.99 14.75 -5.17
C ILE A 207 12.27 14.63 -6.67
N HIS A 208 11.67 13.63 -7.33
CA HIS A 208 11.84 13.41 -8.76
C HIS A 208 11.33 14.60 -9.59
N TRP A 209 10.16 15.15 -9.26
CA TRP A 209 9.57 16.28 -9.98
C TRP A 209 10.47 17.50 -9.88
N LEU A 210 10.82 17.91 -8.66
CA LEU A 210 11.64 19.08 -8.42
C LEU A 210 13.03 18.93 -9.06
N TRP A 211 13.65 17.75 -8.98
CA TRP A 211 14.92 17.50 -9.68
C TRP A 211 14.77 17.76 -11.19
N GLN A 212 13.78 17.15 -11.84
CA GLN A 212 13.63 17.22 -13.29
C GLN A 212 13.27 18.62 -13.82
N THR A 213 12.55 19.42 -13.03
CA THR A 213 12.06 20.74 -13.45
C THR A 213 12.86 21.90 -12.86
N PHE A 214 13.93 21.61 -12.10
CA PHE A 214 14.70 22.63 -11.39
C PHE A 214 15.15 23.79 -12.31
N PRO A 215 14.82 25.05 -11.98
CA PRO A 215 15.14 26.20 -12.82
C PRO A 215 16.64 26.52 -12.74
N ARG A 216 17.41 26.17 -13.78
CA ARG A 216 18.87 26.41 -13.80
C ARG A 216 19.28 27.89 -13.92
N ASN A 217 18.41 28.75 -14.46
CA ASN A 217 18.75 30.13 -14.83
C ASN A 217 17.80 31.20 -14.24
N GLY A 218 17.01 30.88 -13.20
CA GLY A 218 15.96 31.79 -12.69
C GLY A 218 16.40 32.70 -11.53
N ARG A 219 16.29 34.03 -11.68
CA ARG A 219 16.31 35.00 -10.56
C ARG A 219 14.87 35.41 -10.21
N GLY A 220 14.58 35.67 -8.93
CA GLY A 220 13.31 36.26 -8.48
C GLY A 220 12.13 35.27 -8.39
N ALA A 221 10.89 35.72 -8.60
CA ALA A 221 9.62 34.99 -8.40
C ALA A 221 9.43 33.71 -9.27
N ALA A 222 10.42 33.33 -10.07
CA ALA A 222 10.41 32.11 -10.87
C ALA A 222 10.33 30.83 -10.02
N TRP A 223 10.83 30.84 -8.78
CA TRP A 223 10.79 29.67 -7.90
C TRP A 223 9.36 29.37 -7.40
N LEU A 224 8.54 30.40 -7.12
CA LEU A 224 7.15 30.23 -6.71
C LEU A 224 6.31 29.57 -7.81
N ARG A 225 6.44 30.06 -9.05
CA ARG A 225 5.75 29.50 -10.23
C ARG A 225 6.23 28.08 -10.57
N TRP A 226 7.47 27.76 -10.22
CA TRP A 226 8.03 26.42 -10.39
C TRP A 226 7.47 25.43 -9.36
N LEU A 227 7.23 25.87 -8.12
CA LEU A 227 6.63 25.03 -7.07
C LEU A 227 5.12 24.89 -7.21
N GLU A 228 4.44 25.86 -7.85
CA GLU A 228 2.99 25.92 -7.99
C GLU A 228 2.35 24.58 -8.46
N PRO A 229 2.84 23.90 -9.52
CA PRO A 229 2.26 22.63 -9.94
C PRO A 229 2.40 21.51 -8.90
N VAL A 230 3.52 21.48 -8.17
CA VAL A 230 3.75 20.48 -7.12
C VAL A 230 2.83 20.78 -5.93
N ALA A 231 2.68 22.06 -5.57
CA ALA A 231 1.81 22.51 -4.50
C ALA A 231 0.34 22.19 -4.80
N ILE A 232 -0.17 22.50 -6.00
CA ILE A 232 -1.55 22.18 -6.39
C ILE A 232 -1.76 20.66 -6.37
N TRP A 233 -0.80 19.85 -6.85
CA TRP A 233 -0.91 18.39 -6.80
C TRP A 233 -0.96 17.88 -5.35
N GLY A 234 -0.13 18.44 -4.47
CA GLY A 234 -0.14 18.12 -3.05
C GLY A 234 -1.44 18.53 -2.34
N ILE A 235 -1.97 19.71 -2.64
CA ILE A 235 -3.26 20.19 -2.11
C ILE A 235 -4.40 19.28 -2.57
N LEU A 236 -4.41 18.85 -3.83
CA LEU A 236 -5.40 17.91 -4.33
C LEU A 236 -5.32 16.56 -3.61
N ALA A 237 -4.11 16.02 -3.42
CA ALA A 237 -3.92 14.77 -2.69
C ALA A 237 -4.36 14.91 -1.22
N LEU A 238 -4.06 16.04 -0.57
CA LEU A 238 -4.51 16.35 0.78
C LEU A 238 -6.04 16.47 0.85
N GLY A 239 -6.67 17.10 -0.13
CA GLY A 239 -8.12 17.19 -0.24
C GLY A 239 -8.78 15.82 -0.36
N VAL A 240 -8.21 14.91 -1.16
CA VAL A 240 -8.69 13.52 -1.25
C VAL A 240 -8.49 12.79 0.07
N PHE A 241 -7.32 12.90 0.69
CA PHE A 241 -7.04 12.30 2.00
C PHE A 241 -8.07 12.71 3.04
N LEU A 242 -8.34 14.01 3.19
CA LEU A 242 -9.34 14.52 4.13
C LEU A 242 -10.75 14.05 3.75
N ALA A 243 -11.10 14.00 2.46
CA ALA A 243 -12.42 13.55 2.02
C ALA A 243 -12.65 12.05 2.27
N THR A 244 -11.60 11.22 2.21
CA THR A 244 -11.71 9.76 2.42
C THR A 244 -11.34 9.32 3.83
N ASP A 245 -10.98 10.26 4.70
CA ASP A 245 -10.75 10.06 6.13
C ASP A 245 -11.79 10.83 6.98
N PRO A 246 -13.06 10.39 6.96
CA PRO A 246 -14.13 11.06 7.71
C PRO A 246 -13.93 11.08 9.21
N TYR A 247 -13.09 10.18 9.74
CA TYR A 247 -12.68 10.21 11.14
C TYR A 247 -11.97 11.52 11.49
N LEU A 248 -11.28 12.18 10.56
CA LEU A 248 -10.64 13.47 10.88
C LEU A 248 -11.62 14.64 10.96
N TRP A 249 -12.80 14.57 10.35
CA TRP A 249 -13.66 15.77 10.16
C TRP A 249 -14.04 16.52 11.44
N PRO A 250 -14.41 15.86 12.55
CA PRO A 250 -14.82 16.57 13.77
C PRO A 250 -13.67 17.30 14.47
N ALA A 251 -12.43 16.81 14.32
CA ALA A 251 -11.25 17.34 15.01
C ALA A 251 -9.97 17.01 14.22
N PRO A 252 -9.76 17.62 13.04
CA PRO A 252 -8.77 17.13 12.07
C PRO A 252 -7.34 17.24 12.57
N VAL A 253 -7.02 18.32 13.27
CA VAL A 253 -5.68 18.53 13.83
C VAL A 253 -5.41 17.56 14.97
N GLU A 254 -6.34 17.45 15.93
CA GLU A 254 -6.11 16.64 17.14
C GLU A 254 -6.07 15.14 16.82
N ARG A 255 -7.00 14.64 16.00
CA ARG A 255 -7.05 13.21 15.64
C ARG A 255 -5.88 12.80 14.76
N LEU A 256 -5.45 13.66 13.83
CA LEU A 256 -4.24 13.40 13.03
C LEU A 256 -2.99 13.40 13.92
N ARG A 257 -2.92 14.35 14.87
CA ARG A 257 -1.82 14.44 15.83
C ARG A 257 -1.71 13.17 16.68
N GLU A 258 -2.83 12.72 17.24
CA GLU A 258 -2.91 11.48 18.02
C GLU A 258 -2.42 10.27 17.19
N SER A 259 -2.95 10.14 15.98
CA SER A 259 -2.61 9.05 15.05
C SER A 259 -1.12 9.01 14.71
N VAL A 260 -0.52 10.16 14.37
CA VAL A 260 0.89 10.26 13.95
C VAL A 260 1.84 10.10 15.14
N PHE A 261 1.55 10.71 16.29
CA PHE A 261 2.46 10.65 17.44
C PHE A 261 2.44 9.32 18.20
N PHE A 262 1.40 8.49 18.01
CA PHE A 262 1.39 7.11 18.50
C PHE A 262 2.68 6.37 18.11
N HIS A 263 3.09 6.47 16.84
CA HIS A 263 4.25 5.74 16.33
C HIS A 263 5.54 6.11 17.04
N GLY A 264 5.71 7.39 17.42
CA GLY A 264 6.88 7.84 18.18
C GLY A 264 6.98 7.16 19.55
N GLN A 265 5.86 6.99 20.24
CA GLN A 265 5.81 6.26 21.52
C GLN A 265 5.99 4.75 21.32
N TYR A 266 5.39 4.19 20.28
CA TYR A 266 5.49 2.77 19.95
C TYR A 266 6.94 2.32 19.70
N THR A 267 7.74 3.16 19.01
CA THR A 267 9.17 2.87 18.76
C THR A 267 10.00 2.69 20.05
N GLN A 268 9.51 3.21 21.18
CA GLN A 268 10.17 3.11 22.48
C GLN A 268 9.61 1.99 23.36
N SER A 269 8.63 1.23 22.85
CA SER A 269 7.93 0.20 23.62
C SER A 269 8.80 -1.03 23.91
N ASP A 270 8.41 -1.76 24.95
CA ASP A 270 8.97 -3.07 25.29
C ASP A 270 8.95 -4.06 24.12
N ALA A 271 7.94 -4.00 23.25
CA ALA A 271 7.82 -4.91 22.11
C ALA A 271 8.99 -4.72 21.13
N VAL A 272 9.29 -3.46 20.78
CA VAL A 272 10.41 -3.09 19.90
C VAL A 272 11.75 -3.44 20.55
N GLN A 273 11.90 -3.10 21.84
CA GLN A 273 13.14 -3.39 22.58
C GLN A 273 13.41 -4.90 22.69
N ARG A 274 12.38 -5.73 22.92
CA ARG A 274 12.51 -7.19 22.98
C ARG A 274 12.75 -7.81 21.62
N ALA A 275 12.18 -7.27 20.55
CA ALA A 275 12.43 -7.73 19.19
C ALA A 275 13.90 -7.54 18.80
N GLY A 276 14.51 -6.41 19.21
CA GLY A 276 15.95 -6.19 19.15
C GLY A 276 16.56 -6.38 17.76
N LEU A 277 15.78 -6.11 16.70
CA LEU A 277 16.19 -6.34 15.33
C LEU A 277 17.28 -5.34 14.92
N PRO A 278 18.29 -5.77 14.14
CA PRO A 278 19.35 -4.87 13.69
C PRO A 278 18.85 -3.90 12.62
N THR A 279 19.52 -2.76 12.47
CA THR A 279 19.14 -1.73 11.48
C THR A 279 19.19 -2.22 10.03
N TRP A 280 19.96 -3.27 9.72
CA TRP A 280 20.02 -3.87 8.39
C TRP A 280 18.95 -4.94 8.16
N GLN A 281 18.05 -5.21 9.11
CA GLN A 281 16.98 -6.19 8.96
C GLN A 281 16.09 -5.97 7.71
N PRO A 282 15.78 -4.73 7.28
CA PRO A 282 15.07 -4.51 6.02
C PRO A 282 15.76 -5.11 4.79
N LEU A 283 17.11 -5.13 4.77
CA LEU A 283 17.87 -5.77 3.69
C LEU A 283 17.73 -7.29 3.72
N VAL A 284 17.63 -7.87 4.91
CA VAL A 284 17.37 -9.31 5.07
C VAL A 284 16.00 -9.66 4.52
N TRP A 285 14.95 -8.90 4.88
CA TRP A 285 13.60 -9.10 4.36
C TRP A 285 13.51 -8.92 2.84
N LEU A 286 14.24 -7.97 2.25
CA LEU A 286 14.31 -7.82 0.79
C LEU A 286 15.03 -8.99 0.12
N ALA A 287 16.04 -9.58 0.76
CA ALA A 287 16.87 -10.62 0.15
C ALA A 287 16.33 -12.04 0.37
N GLN A 288 15.24 -12.21 1.11
CA GLN A 288 14.66 -13.52 1.41
C GLN A 288 13.19 -13.60 1.02
N SER A 289 12.73 -14.80 0.70
CA SER A 289 11.29 -15.09 0.69
C SER A 289 10.79 -15.27 2.12
N VAL A 290 9.47 -15.17 2.32
CA VAL A 290 8.81 -15.44 3.60
C VAL A 290 9.33 -16.77 4.18
N PRO A 291 10.05 -16.76 5.32
CA PRO A 291 10.74 -17.95 5.83
C PRO A 291 9.81 -18.87 6.65
N TRP A 292 8.57 -18.47 6.85
CA TRP A 292 7.54 -19.20 7.60
C TRP A 292 6.38 -19.62 6.69
N HIS A 293 5.49 -20.49 7.20
CA HIS A 293 4.34 -21.06 6.45
C HIS A 293 4.75 -21.85 5.19
N SER A 294 5.55 -22.90 5.39
CA SER A 294 5.94 -23.83 4.31
C SER A 294 4.71 -24.35 3.55
N GLY A 295 4.78 -24.38 2.22
CA GLY A 295 3.72 -24.90 1.35
C GLY A 295 2.63 -23.89 0.94
N VAL A 296 2.59 -22.70 1.55
CA VAL A 296 1.67 -21.63 1.14
C VAL A 296 2.10 -21.03 -0.20
N PHE A 297 3.36 -20.57 -0.27
CA PHE A 297 3.91 -19.90 -1.45
C PHE A 297 4.44 -20.91 -2.46
N VAL A 298 3.91 -20.88 -3.69
CA VAL A 298 4.27 -21.83 -4.75
C VAL A 298 5.69 -21.60 -5.27
N VAL A 299 6.13 -20.35 -5.27
CA VAL A 299 7.42 -19.92 -5.78
C VAL A 299 8.05 -18.96 -4.77
N SER A 300 9.30 -19.19 -4.42
CA SER A 300 10.07 -18.41 -3.45
C SER A 300 11.37 -17.94 -4.09
N LEU A 301 11.28 -16.87 -4.90
CA LEU A 301 12.40 -16.35 -5.69
C LEU A 301 12.78 -14.91 -5.30
N ASP A 302 12.31 -14.41 -4.16
CA ASP A 302 12.43 -13.00 -3.75
C ASP A 302 13.91 -12.57 -3.71
N GLY A 303 14.81 -13.43 -3.20
CA GLY A 303 16.25 -13.18 -3.23
C GLY A 303 16.83 -13.04 -4.65
N LEU A 304 16.35 -13.85 -5.60
CA LEU A 304 16.73 -13.72 -7.01
C LEU A 304 16.15 -12.43 -7.62
N MET A 305 14.91 -12.08 -7.29
CA MET A 305 14.30 -10.82 -7.72
C MET A 305 15.12 -9.62 -7.24
N THR A 306 15.57 -9.65 -5.98
CA THR A 306 16.43 -8.62 -5.39
C THR A 306 17.79 -8.54 -6.09
N LEU A 307 18.43 -9.68 -6.37
CA LEU A 307 19.67 -9.71 -7.16
C LEU A 307 19.47 -9.08 -8.55
N LEU A 308 18.41 -9.46 -9.26
CA LEU A 308 18.08 -8.92 -10.58
C LEU A 308 17.78 -7.40 -10.51
N ALA A 309 17.11 -6.95 -9.46
CA ALA A 309 16.83 -5.53 -9.23
C ALA A 309 18.12 -4.72 -9.02
N ILE A 310 19.08 -5.24 -8.23
CA ILE A 310 20.39 -4.62 -8.02
C ILE A 310 21.16 -4.50 -9.34
N LEU A 311 21.24 -5.59 -10.12
CA LEU A 311 21.91 -5.59 -11.42
C LEU A 311 21.25 -4.62 -12.41
N GLY A 312 19.93 -4.47 -12.32
CA GLY A 312 19.14 -3.56 -13.16
C GLY A 312 19.21 -2.09 -12.75
N LEU A 313 19.70 -1.76 -11.54
CA LEU A 313 19.53 -0.44 -10.93
C LEU A 313 20.18 0.69 -11.75
N LYS A 314 21.40 0.47 -12.26
CA LYS A 314 22.10 1.46 -13.11
C LYS A 314 21.31 1.74 -14.39
N GLN A 315 20.80 0.69 -15.03
CA GLN A 315 20.03 0.84 -16.26
C GLN A 315 18.67 1.50 -15.98
N LEU A 316 18.04 1.17 -14.84
CA LEU A 316 16.79 1.79 -14.41
C LEU A 316 17.00 3.28 -14.13
N TRP A 317 18.08 3.66 -13.44
CA TRP A 317 18.44 5.06 -13.21
C TRP A 317 18.56 5.87 -14.51
N GLN A 318 19.14 5.29 -15.55
CA GLN A 318 19.29 5.96 -16.84
C GLN A 318 17.95 6.09 -17.60
N ARG A 319 17.04 5.12 -17.43
CA ARG A 319 15.77 5.06 -18.17
C ARG A 319 14.62 5.78 -17.45
N ASN A 320 14.49 5.55 -16.16
CA ASN A 320 13.46 6.16 -15.32
C ASN A 320 13.94 6.23 -13.85
N ARG A 321 14.41 7.40 -13.45
CA ARG A 321 14.97 7.67 -12.11
C ARG A 321 13.94 7.55 -10.99
N LEU A 322 12.66 7.78 -11.29
CA LEU A 322 11.59 7.82 -10.30
C LEU A 322 11.57 6.54 -9.44
N TYR A 323 11.65 5.37 -10.07
CA TYR A 323 11.60 4.09 -9.36
C TYR A 323 12.81 3.85 -8.45
N VAL A 324 13.99 4.34 -8.84
CA VAL A 324 15.20 4.24 -8.01
C VAL A 324 15.13 5.22 -6.84
N ILE A 325 14.61 6.44 -7.07
CA ILE A 325 14.35 7.41 -6.01
C ILE A 325 13.34 6.84 -5.01
N TRP A 326 12.28 6.18 -5.49
CA TRP A 326 11.29 5.56 -4.64
C TRP A 326 11.89 4.45 -3.76
N LEU A 327 12.70 3.56 -4.33
CA LEU A 327 13.45 2.56 -3.57
C LEU A 327 14.36 3.20 -2.51
N ALA A 328 15.10 4.25 -2.90
CA ALA A 328 16.02 4.94 -1.99
C ALA A 328 15.30 5.66 -0.85
N VAL A 329 14.15 6.30 -1.11
CA VAL A 329 13.32 6.94 -0.08
C VAL A 329 12.75 5.89 0.87
N GLY A 330 12.23 4.77 0.35
CA GLY A 330 11.71 3.67 1.18
C GLY A 330 12.78 3.07 2.09
N LEU A 331 13.94 2.71 1.52
CA LEU A 331 15.07 2.18 2.29
C LEU A 331 15.62 3.19 3.30
N GLY A 332 15.80 4.44 2.87
CA GLY A 332 16.28 5.51 3.75
C GLY A 332 15.36 5.73 4.94
N PHE A 333 14.04 5.69 4.72
CA PHE A 333 13.07 5.72 5.81
C PHE A 333 13.23 4.52 6.74
N LEU A 334 13.26 3.28 6.21
CA LEU A 334 13.35 2.06 7.02
C LEU A 334 14.66 1.95 7.82
N PHE A 335 15.76 2.56 7.37
CA PHE A 335 17.01 2.58 8.13
C PHE A 335 17.03 3.60 9.26
N VAL A 336 16.25 4.68 9.12
CA VAL A 336 16.18 5.76 10.12
C VAL A 336 15.06 5.49 11.13
N TRP A 337 13.98 4.84 10.70
CA TRP A 337 12.80 4.61 11.51
C TRP A 337 12.93 3.34 12.36
N PRO A 338 13.05 3.46 13.70
CA PRO A 338 13.13 2.29 14.57
C PRO A 338 11.75 1.61 14.66
N THR A 339 11.68 0.33 14.32
CA THR A 339 10.47 -0.52 14.42
C THR A 339 10.79 -1.84 15.05
#